data_AF-A0A2N0MQ43-F1
#
_entry.id   AF-A0A2N0MQ43-F1
#
_cell.length_a   1.000
_cell.length_b   1.000
_cell.length_c   1.000
_cell.angle_alpha   90.00
_cell.angle_beta   90.00
_cell.angle_gamma   90.00
#
_symmetry.space_group_name_H-M   'P 1'
#
loop_
_entity.id
_entity.type
_entity.pdbx_description
1 polymer ?
#
loop_
_entity_poly.entity_id
_entity_poly.type
_entity_poly.pdbx_seq_one_letter_code
_entity_poly.pdbx_strand_id
1 'polypeptide(L)'
;MSLYFLLGSLTHDGQRMLHGNPNLITDRTRELSISGAEILGQYAVLGRYDFVMMVEADDNDAVARLSLELGMLTGLHLETLPAIPIGFMGDGPPPDPADREEPVRLTPDFIPENRPGDE
;
A
#
# COMPACT_ATOMS: atom_id res chain seq x y z
N MET A 1 6.16 3.88 -13.33
CA MET A 1 5.67 3.11 -12.17
C MET A 1 6.72 3.16 -11.06
N SER A 2 6.25 3.17 -9.82
CA SER A 2 7.06 3.29 -8.61
C SER A 2 7.04 1.97 -7.83
N LEU A 3 8.15 1.67 -7.15
CA LEU A 3 8.30 0.46 -6.35
C LEU A 3 7.87 0.74 -4.90
N TYR A 4 7.13 -0.20 -4.32
CA TYR A 4 6.73 -0.18 -2.92
C TYR A 4 7.01 -1.52 -2.25
N PHE A 5 7.33 -1.47 -0.97
CA PHE A 5 7.36 -2.64 -0.10
C PHE A 5 6.20 -2.56 0.90
N LEU A 6 5.38 -3.61 0.92
CA LEU A 6 4.34 -3.80 1.92
C LEU A 6 4.86 -4.81 2.95
N LEU A 7 5.04 -4.36 4.18
CA LEU A 7 5.51 -5.17 5.30
C LEU A 7 4.31 -5.58 6.14
N GLY A 8 4.01 -6.88 6.18
CA GLY A 8 2.82 -7.43 6.82
C GLY A 8 3.11 -8.15 8.13
N SER A 9 2.35 -7.83 9.17
CA SER A 9 2.30 -8.63 10.40
C SER A 9 0.89 -9.19 10.59
N LEU A 10 0.78 -10.44 11.02
CA LEU A 10 -0.51 -11.06 11.29
C LEU A 10 -1.17 -10.39 12.49
N THR A 11 -2.40 -9.92 12.29
CA THR A 11 -3.28 -9.58 13.41
C THR A 11 -3.73 -10.85 14.12
N HIS A 12 -4.33 -10.71 15.31
CA HIS A 12 -4.92 -11.85 16.02
C HIS A 12 -5.95 -12.61 15.16
N ASP A 13 -6.74 -11.89 14.37
CA ASP A 13 -7.70 -12.48 13.45
C ASP A 13 -7.01 -13.15 12.26
N GLY A 14 -5.99 -12.50 11.69
CA GLY A 14 -5.14 -13.06 10.63
C GLY A 14 -4.49 -14.40 11.04
N GLN A 15 -4.02 -14.52 12.28
CA GLN A 15 -3.47 -15.79 12.80
C GLN A 15 -4.52 -16.91 12.80
N ARG A 16 -5.76 -16.62 13.21
CA ARG A 16 -6.84 -17.62 13.19
C ARG A 16 -7.20 -18.02 11.76
N MET A 17 -7.25 -17.05 10.84
CA MET A 17 -7.51 -17.31 9.43
C MET A 17 -6.42 -18.19 8.81
N LEU A 18 -5.15 -17.87 9.07
CA LEU A 18 -4.01 -18.62 8.54
C LEU A 18 -3.93 -20.04 9.11
N HIS A 19 -4.29 -20.23 10.38
CA HIS A 19 -4.42 -21.58 10.96
C HIS A 19 -5.50 -22.41 10.25
N GLY A 20 -6.60 -21.78 9.80
CA GLY A 20 -7.66 -22.43 9.03
C GLY A 20 -7.31 -22.68 7.56
N ASN A 21 -6.51 -21.79 6.95
CA ASN A 21 -5.99 -21.94 5.59
C ASN A 21 -4.51 -21.54 5.54
N PRO A 22 -3.56 -22.50 5.54
CA PRO A 22 -2.13 -22.21 5.44
C PRO A 22 -1.71 -21.47 4.17
N ASN A 23 -2.50 -21.58 3.09
CA ASN A 23 -2.25 -20.91 1.81
C ASN A 23 -3.02 -19.58 1.68
N LEU A 24 -3.62 -19.08 2.77
CA LEU A 24 -4.47 -17.90 2.78
C LEU A 24 -3.88 -16.72 2.00
N ILE A 25 -2.61 -16.39 2.26
CA ILE A 25 -1.97 -15.21 1.66
C ILE A 25 -1.91 -15.37 0.14
N THR A 26 -1.37 -16.48 -0.35
CA THR A 26 -1.26 -16.76 -1.79
C THR A 26 -2.61 -16.88 -2.48
N ASP A 27 -3.60 -17.48 -1.82
CA ASP A 27 -4.94 -17.67 -2.39
C ASP A 27 -5.64 -16.32 -2.56
N ARG A 28 -5.54 -15.46 -1.54
CA ARG A 28 -6.21 -14.14 -1.55
C ARG A 28 -5.50 -13.13 -2.43
N THR A 29 -4.18 -13.14 -2.49
CA THR A 29 -3.42 -12.21 -3.36
C THR A 29 -3.59 -12.55 -4.83
N ARG A 30 -3.77 -13.83 -5.19
CA ARG A 30 -3.96 -14.26 -6.58
C ARG A 30 -5.23 -13.73 -7.23
N GLU A 31 -6.29 -13.56 -6.43
CA GLU A 31 -7.58 -13.03 -6.90
C GLU A 31 -7.64 -11.50 -6.83
N LEU A 32 -6.67 -10.87 -6.18
CA LEU A 32 -6.64 -9.42 -5.99
C LEU A 32 -6.03 -8.72 -7.20
N SER A 33 -6.82 -7.84 -7.81
CA SER A 33 -6.39 -7.01 -8.94
C SER A 33 -6.85 -5.58 -8.70
N ILE A 34 -5.90 -4.65 -8.58
CA ILE A 34 -6.16 -3.22 -8.44
C ILE A 34 -5.60 -2.52 -9.67
N SER A 35 -6.40 -1.64 -10.29
CA SER A 35 -5.95 -0.88 -11.46
C SER A 35 -4.72 -0.05 -11.09
N GLY A 36 -3.64 -0.21 -11.86
CA GLY A 36 -2.39 0.51 -11.65
C GLY A 36 -1.55 0.03 -10.48
N ALA A 37 -1.80 -1.18 -9.94
CA ALA A 37 -0.92 -1.79 -8.94
C ALA A 37 -0.81 -3.31 -9.13
N GLU A 38 0.42 -3.83 -9.09
CA GLU A 38 0.73 -5.24 -9.29
C GLU A 38 1.69 -5.75 -8.21
N ILE A 39 1.40 -6.93 -7.65
CA ILE A 39 2.29 -7.61 -6.71
C ILE A 39 3.33 -8.37 -7.51
N LEU A 40 4.58 -7.91 -7.45
CA LEU A 40 5.72 -8.50 -8.15
C LEU A 40 6.27 -9.74 -7.44
N GLY A 41 6.12 -9.81 -6.12
CA GLY A 41 6.62 -10.92 -5.32
C GLY A 41 6.17 -10.86 -3.87
N GLN A 42 6.10 -12.02 -3.23
CA GLN A 42 5.67 -12.16 -1.83
C GLN A 42 6.52 -13.20 -1.12
N TYR A 43 6.94 -12.88 0.11
CA TYR A 43 7.85 -13.70 0.90
C TYR A 43 7.39 -13.74 2.35
N ALA A 44 7.38 -14.92 2.95
CA ALA A 44 7.37 -15.04 4.41
C ALA A 44 8.78 -14.77 4.93
N VAL A 45 8.88 -14.00 6.01
CA VAL A 45 10.17 -13.62 6.62
C VAL A 45 10.17 -13.90 8.11
N LEU A 46 11.35 -14.16 8.67
CA LEU A 46 11.54 -14.48 10.08
C LEU A 46 12.12 -13.27 10.81
N GLY A 47 11.31 -12.24 10.98
CA GLY A 47 11.75 -10.97 11.56
C GLY A 47 10.64 -10.24 12.31
N ARG A 48 10.71 -8.91 12.32
CA ARG A 48 9.68 -8.06 12.93
C ARG A 48 8.32 -8.20 12.23
N TYR A 49 8.35 -8.46 10.93
CA TYR A 49 7.17 -8.68 10.10
C TYR A 49 7.13 -10.16 9.73
N ASP A 50 5.94 -10.66 9.43
CA ASP A 50 5.72 -12.04 9.00
C ASP A 50 5.85 -12.17 7.48
N PHE A 51 5.51 -11.10 6.74
CA PHE A 51 5.50 -11.08 5.28
C PHE A 51 6.11 -9.80 4.71
N VAL A 52 6.73 -9.93 3.54
CA VAL A 52 7.17 -8.83 2.69
C VAL A 52 6.60 -9.02 1.30
N MET A 53 5.94 -8.00 0.77
CA MET A 53 5.44 -7.98 -0.60
C MET A 53 6.08 -6.83 -1.36
N MET A 54 6.53 -7.12 -2.57
CA MET A 54 7.06 -6.13 -3.50
C MET A 54 5.95 -5.78 -4.48
N VAL A 55 5.63 -4.49 -4.60
CA VAL A 55 4.52 -3.99 -5.39
C VAL A 55 5.03 -2.91 -6.33
N GLU A 56 4.63 -2.98 -7.59
CA GLU A 56 4.76 -1.89 -8.53
C GLU A 56 3.42 -1.19 -8.68
N ALA A 57 3.41 0.14 -8.65
CA ALA A 57 2.18 0.90 -8.83
C ALA A 57 2.41 2.20 -9.60
N ASP A 58 1.37 2.67 -10.28
CA ASP A 58 1.37 3.93 -11.03
C ASP A 58 1.52 5.14 -10.09
N ASP A 59 0.75 5.16 -9.00
CA ASP A 59 0.70 6.25 -8.03
C ASP A 59 0.47 5.75 -6.58
N ASN A 60 0.51 6.69 -5.62
CA ASN A 60 0.28 6.41 -4.20
C ASN A 60 -1.16 5.94 -3.93
N ASP A 61 -2.15 6.37 -4.72
CA ASP A 61 -3.56 6.04 -4.51
C ASP A 61 -3.85 4.59 -4.92
N ALA A 62 -3.19 4.09 -5.96
CA ALA A 62 -3.25 2.71 -6.40
C ALA A 62 -2.68 1.75 -5.34
N VAL A 63 -1.49 2.04 -4.80
CA VAL A 63 -0.89 1.20 -3.74
C VAL A 63 -1.65 1.30 -2.42
N ALA A 64 -2.21 2.47 -2.07
CA ALA A 64 -3.02 2.63 -0.86
C ALA A 64 -4.29 1.76 -0.92
N ARG A 65 -4.98 1.75 -2.07
CA ARG A 65 -6.14 0.86 -2.30
C ARG A 65 -5.75 -0.61 -2.20
N LEU A 66 -4.65 -1.00 -2.84
CA LEU A 66 -4.12 -2.36 -2.74
C LEU A 66 -3.81 -2.75 -1.30
N SER A 67 -3.14 -1.89 -0.54
CA SER A 67 -2.80 -2.15 0.86
C SER A 67 -4.06 -2.33 1.73
N LEU A 68 -5.10 -1.53 1.52
CA LEU A 68 -6.34 -1.65 2.27
C LEU A 68 -7.05 -2.98 1.97
N GLU A 69 -7.23 -3.31 0.69
CA GLU A 69 -7.86 -4.57 0.27
C GLU A 69 -7.07 -5.80 0.76
N LEU A 70 -5.74 -5.77 0.63
CA LEU A 70 -4.88 -6.83 1.16
C LEU A 70 -5.11 -7.02 2.67
N GLY A 71 -5.08 -5.95 3.46
CA GLY A 71 -5.27 -6.02 4.90
C GLY A 71 -6.61 -6.65 5.29
N MET A 72 -7.69 -6.28 4.59
CA MET A 72 -9.03 -6.83 4.82
C MET A 72 -9.13 -8.32 4.47
N LEU A 73 -8.55 -8.74 3.34
CA LEU A 73 -8.66 -10.12 2.84
C LEU A 73 -7.76 -11.11 3.58
N THR A 74 -6.62 -10.63 4.08
CA THR A 74 -5.57 -11.47 4.67
C THR A 74 -5.48 -11.36 6.19
N GLY A 75 -6.12 -10.35 6.79
CA GLY A 75 -5.98 -10.06 8.22
C GLY A 75 -4.57 -9.58 8.59
N LEU A 76 -3.84 -9.02 7.64
CA LEU A 76 -2.51 -8.42 7.86
C LEU A 76 -2.65 -6.95 8.28
N HIS A 77 -1.85 -6.56 9.27
CA HIS A 77 -1.51 -5.16 9.50
C HIS A 77 -0.31 -4.82 8.59
N LEU A 78 -0.50 -3.85 7.70
CA LEU A 78 0.47 -3.52 6.65
C LEU A 78 1.11 -2.16 6.89
N GLU A 79 2.43 -2.11 6.74
CA GLU A 79 3.21 -0.89 6.62
C GLU A 79 3.69 -0.76 5.17
N THR A 80 3.31 0.33 4.49
CA THR A 80 3.63 0.58 3.08
C THR A 80 4.80 1.55 2.97
N LEU A 81 5.86 1.12 2.28
CA LEU A 81 7.10 1.88 2.12
C LEU A 81 7.38 2.16 0.63
N PRO A 82 7.36 3.43 0.19
CA PRO A 82 7.90 3.80 -1.11
C PRO A 82 9.39 3.46 -1.16
N ALA A 83 9.81 2.80 -2.24
CA ALA A 83 11.16 2.31 -2.40
C ALA A 83 11.88 3.04 -3.54
N ILE A 84 13.05 3.61 -3.23
CA ILE A 84 13.96 4.17 -4.21
C ILE A 84 15.13 3.18 -4.34
N PRO A 85 15.35 2.56 -5.50
CA PRO A 85 16.47 1.65 -5.67
C PRO A 85 17.79 2.44 -5.53
N ILE A 86 18.79 1.84 -4.88
CA ILE A 86 20.07 2.51 -4.56
C ILE A 86 20.74 3.12 -5.81
N GLY A 87 20.62 2.46 -6.98
CA GLY A 87 21.15 2.99 -8.25
C GLY A 87 20.49 4.27 -8.76
N PHE A 88 19.31 4.63 -8.24
CA PHE A 88 18.55 5.84 -8.56
C PHE A 88 18.54 6.86 -7.41
N MET A 89 19.25 6.57 -6.31
CA MET A 89 19.45 7.47 -5.19
C MET A 89 20.56 8.48 -5.55
N GLY A 90 20.34 9.27 -6.60
CA GLY A 90 21.36 10.13 -7.19
C GLY A 90 21.26 11.59 -6.75
N ASP A 91 22.41 12.21 -6.50
CA ASP A 91 22.66 13.67 -6.56
C ASP A 91 22.57 14.21 -8.01
N GLY A 92 21.62 13.70 -8.81
CA GLY A 92 21.34 14.22 -10.14
C GLY A 92 20.82 15.66 -10.06
N PRO A 93 21.00 16.49 -11.10
CA PRO A 93 20.40 17.82 -11.13
C PRO A 93 18.91 17.70 -10.79
N PRO A 94 18.35 18.63 -10.00
CA PRO A 94 16.95 18.55 -9.59
C PRO A 94 16.08 18.33 -10.84
N PRO A 95 15.06 17.46 -10.77
CA PRO A 95 14.17 17.22 -11.91
C PRO A 95 13.70 18.57 -12.46
N ASP A 96 13.65 18.68 -13.79
CA ASP A 96 13.19 19.89 -14.45
C ASP A 96 11.84 20.26 -13.80
N PRO A 97 11.61 21.53 -13.39
CA PRO A 97 10.29 21.93 -12.92
C PRO A 97 9.14 21.55 -13.86
N ALA A 98 9.41 21.27 -15.15
CA ALA A 98 8.45 20.69 -16.10
C ALA A 98 8.09 19.21 -15.85
N ASP A 99 8.97 18.44 -15.20
CA ASP A 99 8.78 17.01 -14.88
C ASP A 99 8.08 16.79 -13.54
N ARG A 100 7.78 17.86 -12.80
CA ARG A 100 6.97 17.78 -11.58
C ARG A 100 5.52 17.55 -11.98
N GLU A 101 5.07 16.29 -11.93
CA GLU A 101 3.64 16.02 -11.83
C GLU A 101 3.10 16.83 -10.65
N GLU A 102 2.18 17.75 -10.93
CA GLU A 102 1.65 18.65 -9.91
C GLU A 102 1.15 17.81 -8.74
N PRO A 103 1.50 18.15 -7.48
CA PRO A 103 0.95 17.44 -6.35
C PRO A 103 -0.57 17.59 -6.44
N VAL A 104 -1.26 16.47 -6.65
CA VAL A 104 -2.72 16.42 -6.66
C VAL A 104 -3.16 17.07 -5.35
N ARG A 105 -3.70 18.28 -5.43
CA ARG A 105 -4.29 18.96 -4.28
C ARG A 105 -5.60 18.25 -3.97
N LEU A 106 -5.51 17.13 -3.27
CA LEU A 106 -6.62 16.58 -2.51
C LEU A 106 -6.76 17.43 -1.25
N THR A 107 -7.25 18.66 -1.39
CA THR A 107 -8.13 19.18 -0.35
C THR A 107 -9.42 18.38 -0.51
N PRO A 108 -9.75 17.44 0.40
CA PRO A 108 -11.11 16.94 0.45
C PRO A 108 -12.01 18.16 0.65
N ASP A 109 -13.01 18.33 -0.22
CA ASP A 109 -14.07 19.33 -0.05
C ASP A 109 -14.90 18.95 1.18
N PHE A 110 -14.34 19.20 2.37
CA PHE A 110 -15.12 19.21 3.59
C PHE A 110 -15.89 20.51 3.56
N ILE A 111 -17.13 20.46 3.05
CA ILE A 111 -18.12 21.48 3.31
C ILE A 111 -18.69 21.16 4.70
N PRO A 112 -18.29 21.84 5.77
CA PRO A 112 -19.05 21.74 7.00
C PRO A 112 -20.45 22.26 6.69
N GLU A 113 -21.47 21.41 6.82
CA GLU A 113 -22.84 21.90 6.91
C GLU A 113 -22.88 22.89 8.07
N ASN A 114 -22.96 24.17 7.74
CA ASN A 114 -23.36 25.22 8.66
C ASN A 114 -24.72 24.78 9.23
N ARG A 115 -24.72 24.20 10.44
CA ARG A 115 -25.87 24.39 11.32
C ARG A 115 -25.79 25.83 11.82
N PRO A 116 -26.73 26.70 11.44
CA PRO A 116 -26.87 27.96 12.16
C PRO A 116 -27.26 27.57 13.59
N GLY A 117 -26.48 28.04 14.56
CA GLY A 117 -26.98 28.10 15.92
C GLY A 117 -28.22 28.99 15.97
N ASP A 118 -29.10 28.73 16.92
CA ASP A 118 -29.68 29.75 17.80
C ASP A 118 -30.55 29.03 18.85
N GLU A 119 -30.21 29.29 20.13
CA GLU A 119 -30.96 29.08 21.40
C GLU A 119 -31.46 27.69 21.82
#